data_AF-A0A821AR75-F1
#
_entry.id   AF-A0A821AR75-F1
#
_cell.length_a   1.000
_cell.length_b   1.000
_cell.length_c   1.000
_cell.angle_alpha   90.00
_cell.angle_beta   90.00
_cell.angle_gamma   90.00
#
_symmetry.space_group_name_H-M   'P 1'
#
loop_
_entity.id
_entity.type
_entity.pdbx_description
1 polymer ?
#
loop_
_entity_poly.entity_id
_entity_poly.type
_entity_poly.pdbx_seq_one_letter_code
_entity_poly.pdbx_strand_id
1 'polypeptide(L)'
;LEDRQKMRDKWLRDAFAVGLSSTSESEQVNHNEYQTLSGKNSIDEEEAVRLLGDYGISGDKAKLRLQEIQTRKPDDVRGLFSPEDLVDVFKKLSTRPEIYHLLVRYSRNQDFLSTEDFTLFLEAEQGMSKVTHEKCLEIIQKFEPSTEARLLGHLGIDGFTNYLLSSECDIFNENNRSICHEMDHPLSHYFIATSHNT
;
A
#
# COMPACT_ATOMS: atom_id res chain seq x y z
N LEU A 1 -7.51 18.84 -13.09
CA LEU A 1 -7.51 17.37 -12.90
C LEU A 1 -6.08 16.83 -12.76
N GLU A 2 -5.06 17.51 -13.28
CA GLU A 2 -3.64 17.11 -13.28
C GLU A 2 -2.90 17.28 -11.93
N ASP A 3 -3.54 17.79 -10.88
CA ASP A 3 -2.89 18.08 -9.59
C ASP A 3 -3.29 17.13 -8.45
N ARG A 4 -3.96 16.02 -8.76
CA ARG A 4 -4.47 15.09 -7.74
C ARG A 4 -3.40 14.11 -7.29
N GLN A 5 -3.36 13.81 -5.99
CA GLN A 5 -2.45 12.82 -5.38
C GLN A 5 -0.94 13.19 -5.39
N LYS A 6 -0.57 14.48 -5.29
CA LYS A 6 0.85 14.91 -5.27
C LYS A 6 1.69 14.23 -4.19
N MET A 7 1.16 14.11 -2.97
CA MET A 7 1.84 13.41 -1.87
C MET A 7 2.07 11.93 -2.19
N ARG A 8 1.15 11.33 -2.96
CA ARG A 8 1.25 9.94 -3.44
C ARG A 8 2.42 9.77 -4.40
N ASP A 9 2.46 10.64 -5.39
CA ASP A 9 3.47 10.59 -6.45
C ASP A 9 4.87 10.86 -5.90
N LYS A 10 4.98 11.80 -4.96
CA LYS A 10 6.23 12.10 -4.28
C LYS A 10 6.74 10.90 -3.47
N TRP A 11 5.90 10.29 -2.61
CA TRP A 11 6.36 9.16 -1.80
C TRP A 11 6.75 7.97 -2.68
N LEU A 12 6.03 7.71 -3.77
CA LEU A 12 6.35 6.61 -4.69
C LEU A 12 7.70 6.84 -5.39
N ARG A 13 7.96 8.07 -5.84
CA ARG A 13 9.26 8.43 -6.42
C ARG A 13 10.39 8.26 -5.43
N ASP A 14 10.22 8.76 -4.20
CA ASP A 14 11.22 8.63 -3.15
C ASP A 14 11.46 7.15 -2.79
N ALA A 15 10.39 6.36 -2.67
CA ALA A 15 10.42 4.94 -2.39
C ALA A 15 11.21 4.15 -3.44
N PHE A 16 10.88 4.32 -4.73
CA PHE A 16 11.60 3.62 -5.79
C PHE A 16 13.02 4.16 -5.98
N ALA A 17 13.27 5.46 -5.77
CA ALA A 17 14.63 6.00 -5.83
C ALA A 17 15.57 5.39 -4.77
N VAL A 18 15.07 5.14 -3.55
CA VAL A 18 15.82 4.43 -2.50
C VAL A 18 16.05 2.96 -2.86
N GLY A 19 15.05 2.29 -3.43
CA GLY A 19 15.19 0.92 -3.92
C GLY A 19 16.32 0.78 -4.94
N LEU A 20 16.44 1.76 -5.85
CA LEU A 20 17.46 1.82 -6.90
C LEU A 20 18.86 2.16 -6.40
N SER A 21 18.99 2.95 -5.33
CA SER A 21 20.31 3.26 -4.74
C SER A 21 20.86 2.11 -3.90
N SER A 22 19.99 1.29 -3.31
CA SER A 22 20.41 0.13 -2.51
C SER A 22 20.99 -1.03 -3.34
N THR A 23 20.69 -1.11 -4.63
CA THR A 23 21.18 -2.17 -5.53
C THR A 23 22.51 -1.82 -6.20
N SER A 24 22.85 -0.53 -6.28
CA SER A 24 24.07 -0.03 -6.94
C SER A 24 25.33 0.00 -6.06
N GLU A 25 25.26 -0.43 -4.79
CA GLU A 25 26.43 -0.53 -3.89
C GLU A 25 27.33 -1.76 -4.15
N SER A 26 26.99 -2.64 -5.12
CA SER A 26 27.77 -3.85 -5.41
C SER A 26 28.80 -3.72 -6.55
N GLU A 27 28.98 -2.53 -7.14
CA GLU A 27 30.03 -2.29 -8.15
C GLU A 27 30.97 -1.13 -7.76
N GLN A 28 32.12 -1.45 -7.18
CA GLN A 28 33.28 -0.57 -7.29
C GLN A 28 33.80 -0.67 -8.74
N VAL A 29 33.93 0.47 -9.44
CA VAL A 29 35.17 0.90 -10.14
C VAL A 29 34.95 2.21 -10.95
N ASN A 30 35.89 3.12 -10.68
CA ASN A 30 36.42 4.25 -11.45
C ASN A 30 35.64 5.54 -11.73
N HIS A 31 36.37 6.60 -11.37
CA HIS A 31 36.15 8.01 -11.54
C HIS A 31 36.54 8.43 -12.96
N ASN A 32 35.57 8.93 -13.75
CA ASN A 32 35.63 10.16 -14.54
C ASN A 32 34.58 10.17 -15.66
N GLU A 33 34.23 11.39 -16.06
CA GLU A 33 33.43 11.80 -17.22
C GLU A 33 31.92 11.98 -17.00
N TYR A 34 31.58 13.27 -16.85
CA TYR A 34 30.31 13.95 -17.13
C TYR A 34 29.16 13.03 -17.57
N GLN A 35 28.45 12.51 -16.57
CA GLN A 35 27.21 11.77 -16.74
C GLN A 35 26.12 12.68 -17.28
N THR A 36 25.71 12.42 -18.51
CA THR A 36 24.53 12.98 -19.15
C THR A 36 23.29 12.55 -18.36
N LEU A 37 22.46 13.54 -18.01
CA LEU A 37 21.35 13.51 -17.05
C LEU A 37 20.11 12.65 -17.44
N SER A 38 20.27 11.46 -18.02
CA SER A 38 19.09 10.63 -18.36
C SER A 38 19.30 9.11 -18.41
N GLY A 39 20.47 8.58 -18.03
CA GLY A 39 20.83 7.18 -18.36
C GLY A 39 21.10 6.20 -17.21
N LYS A 40 20.95 6.59 -15.93
CA LYS A 40 21.42 5.77 -14.79
C LYS A 40 20.36 5.23 -13.83
N ASN A 41 19.08 5.48 -14.07
CA ASN A 41 18.01 5.05 -13.15
C ASN A 41 17.04 4.04 -13.78
N SER A 42 17.43 3.37 -14.87
CA SER A 42 16.59 2.33 -15.47
C SER A 42 17.02 0.94 -15.01
N ILE A 43 16.05 0.10 -14.71
CA ILE A 43 16.26 -1.27 -14.22
C ILE A 43 15.67 -2.30 -15.16
N ASP A 44 16.15 -3.53 -15.04
CA ASP A 44 15.60 -4.66 -15.76
C ASP A 44 14.26 -5.14 -15.18
N GLU A 45 13.63 -6.10 -15.87
CA GLU A 45 12.33 -6.67 -15.47
C GLU A 45 12.39 -7.41 -14.14
N GLU A 46 13.49 -8.12 -13.85
CA GLU A 46 13.61 -8.92 -12.64
C GLU A 46 13.68 -8.02 -11.40
N GLU A 47 14.50 -6.97 -11.47
CA GLU A 47 14.60 -5.98 -10.43
C GLU A 47 13.32 -5.15 -10.28
N ALA A 48 12.66 -4.79 -11.40
CA ALA A 48 11.38 -4.09 -11.36
C ALA A 48 10.28 -4.92 -10.67
N VAL A 49 10.19 -6.21 -10.98
CA VAL A 49 9.24 -7.13 -10.33
C VAL A 49 9.57 -7.29 -8.85
N ARG A 50 10.86 -7.40 -8.48
CA ARG A 50 11.30 -7.48 -7.09
C ARG A 50 10.90 -6.23 -6.30
N LEU A 51 11.24 -5.04 -6.82
CA LEU A 51 10.93 -3.77 -6.16
C LEU A 51 9.42 -3.57 -5.99
N LEU A 52 8.61 -3.87 -7.02
CA LEU A 52 7.16 -3.81 -6.91
C LEU A 52 6.63 -4.83 -5.87
N GLY A 53 7.27 -5.99 -5.78
CA GLY A 53 7.01 -7.03 -4.77
C GLY A 53 7.24 -6.56 -3.34
N ASP A 54 8.32 -5.81 -3.10
CA ASP A 54 8.64 -5.22 -1.79
C ASP A 54 7.51 -4.28 -1.28
N TYR A 55 6.71 -3.73 -2.19
CA TYR A 55 5.53 -2.90 -1.89
C TYR A 55 4.19 -3.65 -2.02
N GLY A 56 4.21 -4.99 -2.02
CA GLY A 56 3.02 -5.83 -1.95
C GLY A 56 2.32 -6.09 -3.29
N ILE A 57 2.94 -5.75 -4.42
CA ILE A 57 2.42 -6.11 -5.74
C ILE A 57 2.80 -7.56 -6.06
N SER A 58 1.82 -8.36 -6.48
CA SER A 58 2.07 -9.74 -6.94
C SER A 58 3.02 -9.75 -8.13
N GLY A 59 4.09 -10.56 -8.05
CA GLY A 59 5.12 -10.64 -9.09
C GLY A 59 4.56 -10.98 -10.47
N ASP A 60 3.59 -11.90 -10.56
CA ASP A 60 2.94 -12.26 -11.82
C ASP A 60 2.18 -11.08 -12.44
N LYS A 61 1.48 -10.29 -11.61
CA LYS A 61 0.75 -9.10 -12.07
C LYS A 61 1.70 -7.98 -12.49
N ALA A 62 2.77 -7.76 -11.72
CA ALA A 62 3.82 -6.81 -12.07
C ALA A 62 4.43 -7.16 -13.42
N LYS A 63 4.86 -8.42 -13.58
CA LYS A 63 5.45 -8.94 -14.82
C LYS A 63 4.54 -8.72 -16.03
N LEU A 64 3.27 -9.09 -15.92
CA LEU A 64 2.29 -8.91 -17.00
C LEU A 64 2.15 -7.44 -17.43
N ARG A 65 2.10 -6.51 -16.46
CA ARG A 65 1.98 -5.07 -16.76
C ARG A 65 3.27 -4.48 -17.34
N LEU A 66 4.42 -4.89 -16.83
CA LEU A 66 5.72 -4.47 -17.33
C LEU A 66 5.90 -4.90 -18.80
N GLN A 67 5.51 -6.13 -19.14
CA GLN A 67 5.52 -6.61 -20.54
C GLN A 67 4.57 -5.83 -21.44
N GLU A 68 3.36 -5.49 -20.96
CA GLU A 68 2.43 -4.64 -21.70
C GLU A 68 3.05 -3.27 -22.03
N ILE A 69 3.75 -2.65 -21.08
CA ILE A 69 4.46 -1.37 -21.30
C ILE A 69 5.58 -1.53 -22.33
N GLN A 70 6.36 -2.62 -22.26
CA GLN A 70 7.44 -2.87 -23.22
C GLN A 70 6.95 -3.02 -24.66
N THR A 71 5.77 -3.60 -24.90
CA THR A 71 5.21 -3.72 -26.26
C THR A 71 4.92 -2.37 -26.93
N ARG A 72 4.84 -1.29 -26.14
CA ARG A 72 4.59 0.07 -26.62
C ARG A 72 5.88 0.89 -26.77
N LYS A 73 7.01 0.40 -26.26
CA LYS A 73 8.31 1.07 -26.33
C LYS A 73 9.04 0.72 -27.64
N PRO A 74 9.84 1.65 -28.20
CA PRO A 74 10.70 1.35 -29.34
C PRO A 74 11.80 0.33 -28.97
N ASP A 75 12.30 -0.40 -29.98
CA ASP A 75 13.17 -1.58 -29.81
C ASP A 75 14.48 -1.30 -29.06
N ASP A 76 14.96 -0.07 -29.15
CA ASP A 76 16.20 0.43 -28.54
C ASP A 76 16.13 0.60 -27.02
N VAL A 77 14.93 0.68 -26.43
CA VAL A 77 14.71 0.86 -24.99
C VAL A 77 13.85 -0.25 -24.35
N ARG A 78 13.65 -1.36 -25.06
CA ARG A 78 12.99 -2.56 -24.49
C ARG A 78 13.87 -3.21 -23.42
N GLY A 79 13.24 -3.75 -22.39
CA GLY A 79 13.94 -4.41 -21.28
C GLY A 79 14.30 -3.49 -20.11
N LEU A 80 14.18 -2.18 -20.28
CA LEU A 80 14.51 -1.17 -19.26
C LEU A 80 13.27 -0.40 -18.79
N PHE A 81 13.16 -0.21 -17.48
CA PHE A 81 12.06 0.48 -16.80
C PHE A 81 12.56 1.65 -15.98
N SER A 82 11.97 2.83 -16.21
CA SER A 82 12.27 4.03 -15.41
C SER A 82 11.52 4.01 -14.08
N PRO A 83 11.91 4.84 -13.09
CA PRO A 83 11.15 5.00 -11.86
C PRO A 83 9.69 5.40 -12.12
N GLU A 84 9.46 6.22 -13.14
CA GLU A 84 8.13 6.64 -13.57
C GLU A 84 7.28 5.46 -14.08
N ASP A 85 7.88 4.51 -14.81
CA ASP A 85 7.18 3.29 -15.20
C ASP A 85 6.74 2.48 -13.96
N LEU A 86 7.58 2.40 -12.93
CA LEU A 86 7.25 1.69 -11.68
C LEU A 86 6.14 2.41 -10.91
N VAL A 87 6.18 3.73 -10.82
CA VAL A 87 5.12 4.56 -10.22
C VAL A 87 3.79 4.28 -10.91
N ASP A 88 3.77 4.27 -12.25
CA ASP A 88 2.56 4.03 -13.03
C ASP A 88 2.05 2.60 -12.87
N VAL A 89 2.93 1.60 -12.92
CA VAL A 89 2.56 0.19 -12.69
C VAL A 89 2.01 0.01 -11.30
N PHE A 90 2.67 0.56 -10.27
CA PHE A 90 2.22 0.51 -8.90
C PHE A 90 0.82 1.12 -8.77
N LYS A 91 0.63 2.37 -9.19
CA LYS A 91 -0.66 3.06 -9.10
C LYS A 91 -1.76 2.27 -9.81
N LYS A 92 -1.46 1.69 -10.98
CA LYS A 92 -2.42 0.92 -11.76
C LYS A 92 -2.82 -0.40 -11.09
N LEU A 93 -1.91 -1.04 -10.37
CA LEU A 93 -2.13 -2.34 -9.73
C LEU A 93 -2.61 -2.25 -8.29
N SER A 94 -2.22 -1.20 -7.55
CA SER A 94 -2.58 -1.00 -6.14
C SER A 94 -3.90 -0.25 -5.95
N THR A 95 -4.30 0.61 -6.91
CA THR A 95 -5.55 1.35 -6.79
C THR A 95 -6.76 0.47 -7.13
N ARG A 96 -7.39 -0.03 -6.09
CA ARG A 96 -8.66 -0.76 -6.14
C ARG A 96 -9.84 0.22 -6.32
N PRO A 97 -10.60 0.16 -7.44
CA PRO A 97 -11.65 1.15 -7.71
C PRO A 97 -12.69 1.25 -6.59
N GLU A 98 -13.11 0.14 -6.02
CA GLU A 98 -14.10 0.10 -4.93
C GLU A 98 -13.60 0.83 -3.67
N ILE A 99 -12.32 0.71 -3.33
CA ILE A 99 -11.72 1.42 -2.20
C ILE A 99 -11.58 2.90 -2.52
N TYR A 100 -11.18 3.23 -3.75
CA TYR A 100 -11.08 4.61 -4.19
C TYR A 100 -12.44 5.33 -4.16
N HIS A 101 -13.51 4.69 -4.62
CA HIS A 101 -14.86 5.24 -4.54
C HIS A 101 -15.30 5.46 -3.08
N LEU A 102 -14.95 4.53 -2.19
CA LEU A 102 -15.21 4.69 -0.76
C LEU A 102 -14.46 5.89 -0.17
N LEU A 103 -13.17 6.05 -0.50
CA LEU A 103 -12.38 7.21 -0.09
C LEU A 103 -13.02 8.52 -0.58
N VAL A 104 -13.37 8.61 -1.87
CA VAL A 104 -13.97 9.81 -2.46
C VAL A 104 -15.33 10.13 -1.85
N ARG A 105 -16.10 9.11 -1.43
CA ARG A 105 -17.40 9.30 -0.78
C ARG A 105 -17.30 10.05 0.55
N TYR A 106 -16.24 9.81 1.32
CA TYR A 106 -16.02 10.44 2.63
C TYR A 106 -15.08 11.64 2.57
N SER A 107 -14.25 11.74 1.53
CA SER A 107 -13.29 12.83 1.37
C SER A 107 -13.95 14.11 0.83
N ARG A 108 -13.74 15.23 1.52
CA ARG A 108 -14.12 16.55 1.01
C ARG A 108 -13.25 17.00 -0.17
N ASN A 109 -11.99 16.58 -0.19
CA ASN A 109 -10.98 16.99 -1.18
C ASN A 109 -10.71 15.95 -2.29
N GLN A 110 -11.40 14.79 -2.24
CA GLN A 110 -11.33 13.67 -3.18
C GLN A 110 -9.97 12.93 -3.29
N ASP A 111 -8.93 13.43 -2.65
CA ASP A 111 -7.56 12.89 -2.75
C ASP A 111 -7.09 12.14 -1.49
N PHE A 112 -7.64 12.50 -0.33
CA PHE A 112 -7.27 11.95 0.98
C PHE A 112 -8.42 12.15 1.98
N LEU A 113 -8.41 11.40 3.07
CA LEU A 113 -9.29 11.63 4.22
C LEU A 113 -8.52 12.47 5.25
N SER A 114 -9.08 13.62 5.66
CA SER A 114 -8.59 14.29 6.87
C SER A 114 -8.98 13.48 8.11
N THR A 115 -8.48 13.86 9.29
CA THR A 115 -8.90 13.23 10.55
C THR A 115 -10.41 13.31 10.76
N GLU A 116 -11.06 14.42 10.38
CA GLU A 116 -12.52 14.57 10.46
C GLU A 116 -13.25 13.68 9.46
N ASP A 117 -12.80 13.64 8.20
CA ASP A 117 -13.40 12.79 7.16
C ASP A 117 -13.25 11.30 7.54
N PHE A 118 -12.10 10.93 8.11
CA PHE A 118 -11.86 9.57 8.56
C PHE A 118 -12.67 9.21 9.81
N THR A 119 -12.88 10.16 10.73
CA THR A 119 -13.78 9.98 11.88
C THR A 119 -15.19 9.62 11.40
N LEU A 120 -15.71 10.35 10.41
CA LEU A 120 -17.01 10.07 9.81
C LEU A 120 -17.08 8.67 9.18
N PHE A 121 -16.01 8.24 8.51
CA PHE A 121 -15.92 6.90 7.96
C PHE A 121 -15.98 5.82 9.05
N LEU A 122 -15.21 5.97 10.12
CA LEU A 122 -15.17 5.00 11.22
C LEU A 122 -16.51 4.89 11.96
N GLU A 123 -17.19 6.03 12.17
CA GLU A 123 -18.49 6.03 12.85
C GLU A 123 -19.60 5.47 11.94
N ALA A 124 -19.67 5.92 10.68
CA ALA A 124 -20.77 5.59 9.78
C ALA A 124 -20.64 4.22 9.12
N GLU A 125 -19.44 3.84 8.68
CA GLU A 125 -19.24 2.61 7.89
C GLU A 125 -18.69 1.46 8.77
N GLN A 126 -17.83 1.76 9.75
CA GLN A 126 -17.28 0.74 10.66
C GLN A 126 -18.11 0.56 11.95
N GLY A 127 -19.11 1.43 12.19
CA GLY A 127 -19.98 1.35 13.36
C GLY A 127 -19.25 1.59 14.69
N MET A 128 -18.08 2.25 14.65
CA MET A 128 -17.32 2.55 15.86
C MET A 128 -17.99 3.69 16.63
N SER A 129 -18.18 3.52 17.94
CA SER A 129 -18.74 4.57 18.79
C SER A 129 -17.64 5.43 19.43
N LYS A 130 -17.84 6.76 19.45
CA LYS A 130 -16.97 7.72 20.16
C LYS A 130 -15.53 7.69 19.67
N VAL A 131 -15.36 7.72 18.34
CA VAL A 131 -14.02 7.79 17.73
C VAL A 131 -13.39 9.12 18.10
N THR A 132 -12.20 9.08 18.71
CA THR A 132 -11.47 10.30 19.08
C THR A 132 -10.54 10.73 17.97
N HIS A 133 -10.24 12.03 17.94
CA HIS A 133 -9.27 12.59 16.99
C HIS A 133 -7.89 11.94 17.13
N GLU A 134 -7.47 11.63 18.37
CA GLU A 134 -6.21 10.95 18.66
C GLU A 134 -6.19 9.54 18.06
N LYS A 135 -7.31 8.81 18.07
CA LYS A 135 -7.39 7.49 17.48
C LYS A 135 -7.23 7.53 15.96
N CYS A 136 -7.88 8.51 15.31
CA CYS A 136 -7.70 8.73 13.87
C CYS A 136 -6.24 9.03 13.53
N LEU A 137 -5.58 9.90 14.31
CA LEU A 137 -4.17 10.19 14.12
C LEU A 137 -3.28 8.96 14.31
N GLU A 138 -3.52 8.14 15.34
CA GLU A 138 -2.76 6.90 15.58
C GLU A 138 -2.84 5.97 14.35
N ILE A 139 -4.04 5.76 13.82
CA ILE A 139 -4.26 4.93 12.62
C ILE A 139 -3.52 5.54 11.43
N ILE A 140 -3.63 6.85 11.20
CA ILE A 140 -2.94 7.53 10.10
C ILE A 140 -1.42 7.37 10.23
N GLN A 141 -0.84 7.57 11.41
CA GLN A 141 0.59 7.38 11.64
C GLN A 141 1.04 5.93 11.38
N LYS A 142 0.16 4.96 11.65
CA LYS A 142 0.46 3.54 11.47
C LYS A 142 0.39 3.09 10.02
N PHE A 143 -0.61 3.53 9.25
CA PHE A 143 -0.92 2.93 7.95
C PHE A 143 -0.58 3.78 6.73
N GLU A 144 -0.53 5.11 6.84
CA GLU A 144 -0.24 5.99 5.70
C GLU A 144 1.24 5.87 5.30
N PRO A 145 1.62 5.54 4.05
CA PRO A 145 3.04 5.43 3.69
C PRO A 145 3.75 6.79 3.59
N SER A 146 3.06 7.85 3.16
CA SER A 146 3.68 9.15 2.95
C SER A 146 3.95 9.87 4.28
N THR A 147 5.22 10.17 4.56
CA THR A 147 5.61 10.96 5.74
C THR A 147 4.98 12.35 5.74
N GLU A 148 4.85 12.97 4.56
CA GLU A 148 4.20 14.27 4.41
C GLU A 148 2.70 14.18 4.75
N ALA A 149 2.00 13.16 4.25
CA ALA A 149 0.59 12.97 4.57
C ALA A 149 0.39 12.64 6.06
N ARG A 150 1.27 11.84 6.67
CA ARG A 150 1.28 11.60 8.12
C ARG A 150 1.40 12.89 8.92
N LEU A 151 2.33 13.76 8.58
CA LEU A 151 2.52 15.04 9.28
C LEU A 151 1.30 15.95 9.19
N LEU A 152 0.58 15.89 8.06
CA LEU A 152 -0.65 16.65 7.84
C LEU A 152 -1.91 15.98 8.41
N GLY A 153 -1.81 14.77 8.96
CA GLY A 153 -2.98 14.02 9.43
C GLY A 153 -3.91 13.62 8.27
N HIS A 154 -3.35 13.31 7.11
CA HIS A 154 -4.07 12.90 5.92
C HIS A 154 -3.86 11.41 5.62
N LEU A 155 -4.95 10.69 5.35
CA LEU A 155 -4.93 9.30 4.90
C LEU A 155 -5.18 9.24 3.40
N GLY A 156 -4.16 8.88 2.63
CA GLY A 156 -4.26 8.69 1.19
C GLY A 156 -4.85 7.32 0.83
N ILE A 157 -5.02 7.06 -0.47
CA ILE A 157 -5.59 5.80 -0.96
C ILE A 157 -4.77 4.57 -0.56
N ASP A 158 -3.43 4.66 -0.55
CA ASP A 158 -2.57 3.55 -0.20
C ASP A 158 -2.66 3.27 1.32
N GLY A 159 -2.61 4.32 2.14
CA GLY A 159 -2.81 4.20 3.59
C GLY A 159 -4.19 3.69 3.98
N PHE A 160 -5.23 4.16 3.30
CA PHE A 160 -6.60 3.69 3.52
C PHE A 160 -6.76 2.22 3.13
N THR A 161 -6.15 1.80 2.01
CA THR A 161 -6.12 0.38 1.61
C THR A 161 -5.39 -0.47 2.66
N ASN A 162 -4.24 0.01 3.16
CA ASN A 162 -3.48 -0.69 4.21
C ASN A 162 -4.29 -0.83 5.50
N TYR A 163 -5.03 0.21 5.89
CA TYR A 163 -5.91 0.16 7.06
C TYR A 163 -7.01 -0.89 6.89
N LEU A 164 -7.73 -0.87 5.76
CA LEU A 164 -8.82 -1.82 5.48
C LEU A 164 -8.36 -3.28 5.37
N LEU A 165 -7.08 -3.51 5.04
CA LEU A 165 -6.47 -4.85 4.98
C LEU A 165 -5.80 -5.26 6.30
N SER A 166 -5.81 -4.38 7.31
CA SER A 166 -5.20 -4.66 8.61
C SER A 166 -6.11 -5.50 9.51
N SER A 167 -5.52 -6.10 10.55
CA SER A 167 -6.31 -6.85 11.54
C SER A 167 -7.32 -5.98 12.30
N GLU A 168 -7.12 -4.65 12.33
CA GLU A 168 -8.08 -3.72 12.93
C GLU A 168 -9.42 -3.66 12.17
N CYS A 169 -9.43 -4.12 10.91
CA CYS A 169 -10.61 -4.26 10.07
C CYS A 169 -11.00 -5.73 9.81
N ASP A 170 -10.43 -6.68 10.56
CA ASP A 170 -10.82 -8.08 10.45
C ASP A 170 -12.31 -8.25 10.80
N ILE A 171 -13.00 -9.08 10.00
CA ILE A 171 -14.39 -9.43 10.28
C ILE A 171 -14.55 -10.22 11.58
N PHE A 172 -13.46 -10.87 12.04
CA PHE A 172 -13.44 -11.63 13.27
C PHE A 172 -13.03 -10.73 14.43
N ASN A 173 -13.85 -10.72 15.47
CA ASN A 173 -13.53 -10.02 16.70
C ASN A 173 -12.25 -10.58 17.33
N GLU A 174 -11.22 -9.74 17.48
CA GLU A 174 -9.95 -10.13 18.11
C GLU A 174 -10.14 -10.68 19.54
N ASN A 175 -11.17 -10.21 20.28
CA ASN A 175 -11.48 -10.72 21.62
C ASN A 175 -11.90 -12.19 21.63
N ASN A 176 -12.31 -12.74 20.49
CA ASN A 176 -12.66 -14.15 20.32
C ASN A 176 -11.48 -15.01 19.84
N ARG A 177 -10.28 -14.42 19.67
CA ARG A 177 -9.06 -15.17 19.33
C ARG A 177 -8.45 -15.88 20.55
N SER A 178 -8.87 -15.52 21.76
CA SER A 178 -8.53 -16.21 23.00
C SER A 178 -9.76 -16.89 23.60
N ILE A 179 -9.56 -17.68 24.67
CA ILE A 179 -10.67 -18.28 25.41
C ILE A 179 -11.52 -17.15 26.02
N CYS A 180 -12.67 -16.89 25.39
CA CYS A 180 -13.60 -15.84 25.79
C CYS A 180 -14.88 -16.39 26.46
N HIS A 181 -15.05 -17.70 26.50
CA HIS A 181 -16.15 -18.36 27.20
C HIS A 181 -15.77 -18.72 28.63
N GLU A 182 -16.75 -18.75 29.52
CA GLU A 182 -16.59 -19.34 30.85
C GLU A 182 -16.30 -20.84 30.70
N MET A 183 -15.14 -21.28 31.18
CA MET A 183 -14.65 -22.67 31.02
C MET A 183 -14.79 -23.52 32.30
N ASP A 184 -15.60 -23.07 33.27
CA ASP A 184 -15.83 -23.72 34.56
C ASP A 184 -17.15 -24.51 34.65
N HIS A 185 -18.02 -24.40 33.65
CA HIS A 185 -19.23 -25.22 33.54
C HIS A 185 -18.90 -26.71 33.28
N PRO A 186 -19.84 -27.64 33.54
CA PRO A 186 -19.68 -29.06 33.18
C PRO A 186 -19.48 -29.28 31.67
N LEU A 187 -18.76 -30.34 31.30
CA LEU A 187 -18.40 -30.63 29.90
C LEU A 187 -19.61 -30.73 28.96
N SER A 188 -20.77 -31.16 29.46
CA SER A 188 -22.02 -31.26 28.70
C SER A 188 -22.59 -29.92 28.25
N HIS A 189 -22.04 -28.78 28.71
CA HIS A 189 -22.49 -27.44 28.34
C HIS A 189 -21.73 -26.86 27.14
N TYR A 190 -20.72 -27.56 26.62
CA TYR A 190 -19.89 -27.08 25.52
C TYR A 190 -20.11 -27.91 24.25
N PHE A 191 -20.07 -27.23 23.11
CA PHE A 191 -19.85 -27.91 21.84
C PHE A 191 -18.39 -28.35 21.76
N ILE A 192 -18.16 -29.63 21.50
CA ILE A 192 -16.81 -30.20 21.40
C ILE A 192 -16.54 -30.53 19.93
N ALA A 193 -15.44 -29.99 19.41
CA ALA A 193 -14.95 -30.36 18.09
C ALA A 193 -14.56 -31.84 18.12
N THR A 194 -15.27 -32.67 17.35
CA THR A 194 -15.04 -34.11 17.27
C THR A 194 -14.80 -34.51 15.82
N SER A 195 -13.96 -35.52 15.63
CA SER A 195 -13.69 -36.12 14.33
C SER A 195 -13.97 -37.61 14.39
N HIS A 196 -14.46 -38.17 13.29
CA HIS A 196 -14.82 -39.58 13.18
C HIS A 196 -13.81 -40.28 12.27
N ASN A 197 -13.24 -41.41 12.72
CA ASN A 197 -12.25 -42.21 12.00
C ASN A 197 -10.99 -41.42 11.56
N THR A 198 -10.35 -40.74 12.51
CA THR A 198 -9.03 -40.11 12.32
C THR A 198 -7.94 -41.06 12.79
#